data_AF-A0AAW2XC45-F1
#
_entry.id   AF-A0AAW2XC45-F1
#
_cell.length_a   1.000
_cell.length_b   1.000
_cell.length_c   1.000
_cell.angle_alpha   90.00
_cell.angle_beta   90.00
_cell.angle_gamma   90.00
#
_symmetry.space_group_name_H-M   'P 1'
#
loop_
_entity.id
_entity.type
_entity.pdbx_description
1 polymer ?
#
loop_
_entity_poly.entity_id
_entity_poly.type
_entity_poly.pdbx_seq_one_letter_code
_entity_poly.pdbx_strand_id
1 'polypeptide(L)'
;MFTLVAHPQFNEQVEVTNHILMQGIKRRLERVGGNWAEELTSVLWAYRTTPRGPTDESPFALVYGTEAIIPAELGVSSHRIMHFSENHNNELLKENLDLLEELREKAFIRVQRPTRCDPWKKSPGRRKSTKSLAHQGSNHIKRSTKPKGNLRPEEDLKESEDLKESAIRRTLQLKKDFKAKISS
;
A
#
# COMPACT_ATOMS: atom_id res chain seq x y z
N MET A 1 21.51 -25.33 -0.07
CA MET A 1 22.60 -24.47 0.46
C MET A 1 22.37 -24.34 1.95
N PHE A 2 23.16 -25.02 2.78
CA PHE A 2 22.99 -25.04 4.24
C PHE A 2 23.72 -23.83 4.85
N THR A 3 23.03 -23.07 5.69
CA THR A 3 23.57 -21.90 6.38
C THR A 3 24.58 -22.33 7.45
N LEU A 4 25.82 -21.86 7.34
CA LEU A 4 26.84 -22.01 8.39
C LEU A 4 26.37 -21.30 9.66
N VAL A 5 26.56 -21.95 10.81
CA VAL A 5 26.05 -21.61 12.15
C VAL A 5 26.56 -20.26 12.73
N ALA A 6 27.29 -19.44 11.97
CA ALA A 6 27.98 -18.25 12.46
C ALA A 6 27.80 -16.98 11.60
N HIS A 7 26.57 -16.70 11.13
CA HIS A 7 26.24 -15.41 10.51
C HIS A 7 25.27 -14.61 11.40
N PRO A 8 25.75 -13.94 12.46
CA PRO A 8 24.89 -13.19 13.40
C PRO A 8 23.99 -12.17 12.69
N GLN A 9 24.55 -11.45 11.72
CA GLN A 9 23.83 -10.48 10.88
C GLN A 9 22.67 -11.07 10.06
N PHE A 10 22.76 -12.31 9.58
CA PHE A 10 21.64 -12.95 8.86
C PHE A 10 20.57 -13.45 9.84
N ASN A 11 21.00 -14.04 10.95
CA ASN A 11 20.09 -14.51 11.99
C ASN A 11 19.30 -13.35 12.61
N GLU A 12 19.94 -12.22 12.89
CA GLU A 12 19.29 -11.01 13.42
C GLU A 12 18.20 -10.47 12.48
N GLN A 13 18.44 -10.44 11.17
CA GLN A 13 17.43 -9.99 10.20
C GLN A 13 16.22 -10.95 10.14
N VAL A 14 16.47 -12.26 10.22
CA VAL A 14 15.41 -13.28 10.26
C VAL A 14 14.61 -13.16 11.55
N GLU A 15 15.25 -12.94 12.69
CA GLU A 15 14.59 -12.72 13.98
C GLU A 15 13.68 -11.49 13.97
N VAL A 16 14.17 -10.35 13.47
CA VAL A 16 13.37 -9.12 13.33
C VAL A 16 12.16 -9.35 12.41
N THR A 17 12.36 -10.04 11.29
CA THR A 17 11.29 -10.37 10.35
C THR A 17 10.24 -11.28 10.98
N ASN A 18 10.68 -12.35 11.65
CA ASN A 18 9.79 -13.26 12.36
C ASN A 18 8.98 -12.53 13.43
N HIS A 19 9.62 -11.62 14.17
CA HIS A 19 8.93 -10.81 15.17
C HIS A 19 7.81 -9.94 14.56
N ILE A 20 8.08 -9.27 13.43
CA ILE A 20 7.09 -8.46 12.72
C ILE A 20 5.90 -9.31 12.26
N LEU A 21 6.16 -10.49 11.68
CA LEU A 21 5.11 -11.40 11.21
C LEU A 21 4.26 -11.90 12.39
N MET A 22 4.89 -12.33 13.48
CA MET A 22 4.18 -12.76 14.69
C MET A 22 3.30 -11.66 15.28
N GLN A 23 3.81 -10.42 15.35
CA GLN A 23 3.00 -9.29 15.79
C GLN A 23 1.82 -9.00 14.87
N GLY A 24 1.99 -9.16 13.55
CA GLY A 24 0.92 -9.00 12.57
C GLY A 24 -0.19 -10.04 12.76
N ILE A 25 0.19 -11.30 12.89
CA ILE A 25 -0.74 -12.42 13.12
C ILE A 25 -1.49 -12.24 14.44
N LYS A 26 -0.78 -11.93 15.53
CA LYS A 26 -1.39 -11.69 16.84
C LYS A 26 -2.47 -10.60 16.78
N ARG A 27 -2.16 -9.47 16.15
CA ARG A 27 -3.10 -8.35 15.96
C ARG A 27 -4.34 -8.74 15.15
N ARG A 28 -4.18 -9.57 14.12
CA ARG A 28 -5.32 -10.04 13.31
C ARG A 28 -6.17 -11.06 14.06
N LEU A 29 -5.54 -11.96 14.81
CA LEU A 29 -6.22 -12.97 15.62
C LEU A 29 -7.08 -12.33 16.71
N GLU A 30 -6.57 -11.28 17.38
CA GLU A 30 -7.33 -10.47 18.34
C GLU A 30 -8.57 -9.81 17.71
N ARG A 31 -8.55 -9.52 16.40
CA ARG A 31 -9.64 -8.84 15.69
C ARG A 31 -10.68 -9.80 15.10
N VAL A 32 -10.23 -10.91 14.52
CA VAL A 32 -11.07 -11.82 13.71
C VAL A 32 -11.41 -13.12 14.43
N GLY A 33 -10.71 -13.44 15.53
CA GLY A 33 -11.19 -14.44 16.50
C GLY A 33 -11.07 -15.91 16.10
N GLY A 34 -10.02 -16.33 15.38
CA GLY A 34 -9.64 -17.76 15.39
C GLY A 34 -9.00 -18.35 14.14
N ASN A 35 -9.06 -17.70 12.97
CA ASN A 35 -8.57 -18.31 11.72
C ASN A 35 -7.16 -17.84 11.32
N TRP A 36 -6.15 -18.33 12.03
CA TRP A 36 -4.76 -17.91 11.80
C TRP A 36 -4.22 -18.26 10.41
N ALA A 37 -4.72 -19.34 9.78
CA ALA A 37 -4.25 -19.78 8.47
C ALA A 37 -4.66 -18.83 7.34
N GLU A 38 -5.90 -18.33 7.37
CA GLU A 38 -6.37 -17.32 6.42
C GLU A 38 -5.70 -15.96 6.66
N GLU A 39 -5.54 -15.57 7.92
CA GLU A 39 -4.89 -14.31 8.29
C GLU A 39 -3.39 -14.31 7.99
N LEU A 40 -2.71 -15.46 8.06
CA LEU A 40 -1.29 -15.59 7.72
C LEU A 40 -1.03 -15.11 6.29
N THR A 41 -1.85 -15.54 5.33
CA THR A 41 -1.73 -15.13 3.93
C THR A 41 -1.90 -13.61 3.79
N SER A 42 -2.87 -13.03 4.48
CA SER A 42 -3.10 -11.58 4.47
C SER A 42 -1.92 -10.80 5.08
N VAL A 43 -1.40 -11.25 6.22
CA VAL A 43 -0.24 -10.63 6.89
C VAL A 43 1.01 -10.73 6.05
N LEU A 44 1.27 -11.89 5.43
CA LEU A 44 2.39 -12.08 4.51
C LEU A 44 2.27 -11.18 3.28
N TRP A 45 1.08 -11.06 2.70
CA TRP A 45 0.84 -10.17 1.58
C TRP A 45 1.14 -8.72 1.96
N ALA A 46 0.55 -8.25 3.07
CA ALA A 46 0.80 -6.90 3.57
C ALA A 46 2.28 -6.65 3.85
N TYR A 47 3.00 -7.62 4.45
CA TYR A 47 4.43 -7.52 4.68
C TYR A 47 5.21 -7.36 3.37
N ARG A 48 4.88 -8.16 2.34
CA ARG A 48 5.57 -8.15 1.04
C ARG A 48 5.32 -6.88 0.23
N THR A 49 4.11 -6.32 0.29
CA THR A 49 3.72 -5.18 -0.56
C THR A 49 3.81 -3.82 0.13
N THR A 50 4.14 -3.75 1.42
CA THR A 50 4.25 -2.47 2.14
C THR A 50 5.71 -2.01 2.20
N PRO A 51 6.02 -0.78 1.77
CA PRO A 51 7.33 -0.16 1.98
C PRO A 51 7.76 -0.21 3.44
N ARG A 52 9.02 -0.57 3.71
CA ARG A 52 9.55 -0.67 5.08
C ARG A 52 10.36 0.58 5.39
N GLY A 53 10.06 1.26 6.49
CA GLY A 53 10.75 2.52 6.86
C GLY A 53 12.30 2.49 6.84
N PRO A 54 12.98 1.37 7.16
CA PRO A 54 14.44 1.31 7.03
C PRO A 54 14.96 1.24 5.59
N THR A 55 14.17 0.73 4.64
CA THR A 55 14.56 0.57 3.24
C THR A 55 13.87 1.57 2.31
N ASP A 56 12.74 2.14 2.72
CA ASP A 56 11.70 2.81 1.92
C ASP A 56 11.15 1.99 0.74
N GLU A 57 11.67 0.78 0.53
CA GLU A 57 11.23 -0.15 -0.51
C GLU A 57 10.43 -1.30 0.09
N SER A 58 9.50 -1.87 -0.68
CA SER A 58 8.79 -3.09 -0.29
C SER A 58 9.63 -4.35 -0.57
N PRO A 59 9.51 -5.43 0.22
CA PRO A 59 10.19 -6.69 -0.08
C PRO A 59 9.87 -7.25 -1.46
N PHE A 60 8.65 -7.02 -1.97
CA PHE A 60 8.27 -7.43 -3.32
C PHE A 60 9.06 -6.66 -4.39
N ALA A 61 9.20 -5.33 -4.24
CA ALA A 61 9.98 -4.51 -5.17
C ALA A 61 11.47 -4.90 -5.19
N LEU A 62 12.04 -5.26 -4.04
CA LEU A 62 13.43 -5.73 -3.95
C LEU A 62 13.68 -7.07 -4.67
N VAL A 63 12.65 -7.91 -4.82
CA VAL A 63 12.76 -9.20 -5.51
C VAL A 63 12.49 -9.05 -7.00
N TYR A 64 11.45 -8.31 -7.36
CA TYR A 64 10.90 -8.27 -8.73
C TYR A 64 11.18 -6.96 -9.49
N GLY A 65 11.82 -5.98 -8.87
CA GLY A 65 12.14 -4.68 -9.47
C GLY A 65 10.97 -3.68 -9.52
N THR A 66 9.75 -4.11 -9.20
CA THR A 66 8.56 -3.25 -9.30
C THR A 66 7.59 -3.50 -8.15
N GLU A 67 6.79 -2.49 -7.81
CA GLU A 67 5.77 -2.61 -6.77
C GLU A 67 4.58 -3.47 -7.23
N ALA A 68 4.12 -4.37 -6.36
CA ALA A 68 2.90 -5.14 -6.62
C ALA A 68 1.67 -4.24 -6.71
N ILE A 69 0.70 -4.62 -7.55
CA ILE A 69 -0.64 -4.02 -7.50
C ILE A 69 -1.37 -4.59 -6.27
N ILE A 70 -1.75 -3.73 -5.34
CA ILE A 70 -2.45 -4.15 -4.12
C ILE A 70 -3.94 -4.35 -4.42
N PRO A 71 -4.63 -5.33 -3.81
CA PRO A 71 -6.07 -5.52 -4.02
C PRO A 71 -6.95 -4.27 -3.81
N ALA A 72 -6.53 -3.36 -2.93
CA ALA A 72 -7.21 -2.08 -2.74
C ALA A 72 -7.19 -1.20 -4.00
N GLU A 73 -6.10 -1.23 -4.77
CA GLU A 73 -6.00 -0.53 -6.05
C GLU A 73 -6.95 -1.11 -7.09
N LEU A 74 -7.12 -2.45 -7.11
CA LEU A 74 -8.05 -3.14 -8.00
C LEU A 74 -9.50 -2.73 -7.72
N GLY A 75 -9.88 -2.63 -6.45
CA GLY A 75 -11.24 -2.25 -6.05
C GLY A 75 -11.61 -0.80 -6.39
N VAL A 76 -10.62 0.10 -6.43
CA VAL A 76 -10.81 1.54 -6.70
C VAL A 76 -10.49 1.89 -8.17
N SER A 77 -10.07 0.92 -8.99
CA SER A 77 -9.57 1.16 -10.36
C SER A 77 -8.50 2.26 -10.36
N SER A 78 -7.38 2.00 -9.68
CA SER A 78 -6.27 2.96 -9.59
C SER A 78 -5.76 3.40 -10.97
N HIS A 79 -5.05 4.53 -11.01
CA HIS A 79 -4.48 5.06 -12.26
C HIS A 79 -3.64 4.02 -13.02
N ARG A 80 -2.87 3.19 -12.30
CA ARG A 80 -2.07 2.09 -12.86
C ARG A 80 -2.91 1.07 -13.63
N ILE A 81 -4.15 0.85 -13.19
CA ILE A 81 -5.07 -0.11 -13.82
C ILE A 81 -5.80 0.55 -14.99
N MET A 82 -6.27 1.79 -14.81
CA MET A 82 -7.03 2.49 -15.86
C MET A 82 -6.18 2.81 -17.11
N HIS A 83 -4.89 3.08 -16.92
CA HIS A 83 -3.96 3.41 -18.00
C HIS A 83 -2.97 2.27 -18.29
N PHE A 84 -3.32 1.05 -17.94
CA PHE A 84 -2.48 -0.11 -18.22
C PHE A 84 -2.31 -0.30 -19.72
N SER A 85 -1.05 -0.32 -20.17
CA SER A 85 -0.64 -0.67 -21.52
C SER A 85 0.41 -1.76 -21.43
N GLU A 86 0.16 -2.91 -22.04
CA GLU A 86 1.04 -4.08 -21.94
C GLU A 86 2.44 -3.79 -22.50
N ASN A 87 2.52 -3.18 -23.68
CA ASN A 87 3.80 -2.84 -24.31
C ASN A 87 4.61 -1.88 -23.45
N HIS A 88 3.98 -0.81 -22.97
CA HIS A 88 4.65 0.18 -22.12
C HIS A 88 5.07 -0.42 -20.77
N ASN A 89 4.23 -1.26 -20.16
CA ASN A 89 4.56 -1.95 -18.92
C ASN A 89 5.73 -2.93 -19.08
N ASN A 90 5.81 -3.62 -20.22
CA ASN A 90 6.92 -4.52 -20.53
C ASN A 90 8.25 -3.77 -20.72
N GLU A 91 8.23 -2.60 -21.34
CA GLU A 91 9.39 -1.72 -21.46
C GLU A 91 9.83 -1.22 -20.08
N LEU A 92 8.91 -0.67 -19.31
CA LEU A 92 9.18 -0.18 -17.95
C LEU A 92 9.68 -1.29 -17.03
N LEU A 93 9.17 -2.52 -17.16
CA LEU A 93 9.64 -3.66 -16.38
C LEU A 93 11.10 -4.00 -16.71
N LYS A 94 11.52 -3.91 -17.97
CA LYS A 94 12.93 -4.13 -18.35
C LYS A 94 13.82 -3.08 -17.70
N GLU A 95 13.45 -1.80 -17.81
CA GLU A 95 14.19 -0.70 -17.17
C GLU A 95 14.29 -0.88 -15.65
N ASN A 96 13.20 -1.26 -15.00
CA ASN A 96 13.17 -1.55 -13.57
C ASN A 96 14.09 -2.72 -13.18
N LEU A 97 14.18 -3.76 -14.02
CA LEU A 97 15.07 -4.90 -13.79
C LEU A 97 16.54 -4.49 -13.93
N ASP A 98 16.86 -3.62 -14.89
CA ASP A 98 18.21 -3.08 -15.05
C ASP A 98 18.64 -2.24 -13.82
N LEU A 99 17.70 -1.52 -13.20
CA LEU A 99 17.91 -0.70 -12.00
C LEU A 99 17.77 -1.49 -10.67
N LEU A 100 17.37 -2.77 -10.72
CA LEU A 100 17.05 -3.54 -9.53
C LEU A 100 18.23 -3.71 -8.58
N GLU A 101 19.44 -3.85 -9.13
CA GLU A 101 20.65 -3.99 -8.30
C GLU A 101 20.98 -2.69 -7.57
N GLU A 102 20.82 -1.54 -8.23
CA GLU A 102 20.98 -0.22 -7.60
C GLU A 102 19.94 -0.02 -6.48
N LEU A 103 18.70 -0.45 -6.71
CA LEU A 103 17.63 -0.39 -5.72
C LEU A 103 17.97 -1.24 -4.48
N ARG A 104 18.51 -2.45 -4.68
CA ARG A 104 18.97 -3.33 -3.59
C ARG A 104 20.14 -2.74 -2.83
N GLU A 105 21.14 -2.20 -3.53
CA GLU A 105 22.29 -1.56 -2.91
C GLU A 105 21.86 -0.34 -2.09
N LYS A 106 20.97 0.50 -2.63
CA LYS A 106 20.40 1.65 -1.92
C LYS A 106 19.64 1.23 -0.67
N ALA A 107 18.80 0.20 -0.76
CA ALA A 107 18.07 -0.34 0.39
C ALA A 107 19.04 -0.88 1.46
N PHE A 108 20.09 -1.58 1.04
CA PHE A 108 21.13 -2.11 1.93
C PHE A 108 21.89 -0.99 2.66
N ILE A 109 22.30 0.06 1.94
CA ILE A 109 22.96 1.23 2.53
C ILE A 109 22.05 1.92 3.56
N ARG A 110 20.75 2.04 3.28
CA ARG A 110 19.79 2.63 4.24
C ARG A 110 19.67 1.82 5.53
N VAL A 111 19.66 0.50 5.43
CA VAL A 111 19.61 -0.40 6.60
C VAL A 111 20.91 -0.35 7.41
N GLN A 112 22.06 -0.21 6.74
CA GLN A 112 23.36 -0.11 7.41
C GLN A 112 23.64 1.27 8.01
N ARG A 113 23.12 2.34 7.41
CA ARG A 113 23.21 3.68 7.99
C ARG A 113 22.34 3.70 9.24
N PRO A 114 22.91 3.82 10.45
CA PRO A 114 22.10 4.08 11.62
C PRO A 114 21.52 5.47 11.40
N THR A 115 20.23 5.59 11.12
CA THR A 115 19.53 6.83 11.42
C THR A 115 19.79 7.06 12.90
N ARG A 116 20.56 8.11 13.23
CA ARG A 116 20.77 8.56 14.60
C ARG A 116 19.42 8.98 15.16
N CYS A 117 18.69 8.00 15.65
CA CYS A 117 17.41 8.14 16.31
C CYS A 117 17.57 7.48 17.66
N ASP A 118 18.05 8.25 18.64
CA ASP A 118 17.96 7.88 20.05
C ASP A 118 16.46 7.85 20.42
N PRO A 119 15.86 6.69 20.74
CA PRO A 119 14.43 6.61 21.06
C PRO A 119 14.06 7.24 22.42
N TRP A 120 15.00 7.88 23.13
CA TRP A 120 14.89 8.23 24.55
C TRP A 120 15.19 9.69 24.93
N LYS A 121 15.27 10.65 24.01
CA LYS A 121 15.24 12.07 24.42
C LYS A 121 13.80 12.53 24.68
N LYS A 122 13.34 12.33 25.92
CA LYS A 122 12.20 13.08 26.48
C LYS A 122 12.51 14.58 26.36
N SER A 123 11.75 15.33 25.58
CA SER A 123 11.74 16.79 25.67
C SER A 123 11.12 17.19 27.03
N PRO A 124 11.79 18.00 27.86
CA PRO A 124 11.20 18.47 29.10
C PRO A 124 10.09 19.49 28.81
N GLY A 125 9.01 19.35 29.59
CA GLY A 125 7.69 19.88 29.31
C GLY A 125 7.57 21.40 29.17
N ARG A 126 6.66 21.79 28.29
CA ARG A 126 6.03 23.12 28.31
C ARG A 126 4.63 22.96 28.90
N ARG A 127 4.48 23.33 30.17
CA ARG A 127 3.19 23.44 30.86
C ARG A 127 2.27 24.36 30.05
N LYS A 128 1.09 23.89 29.66
CA LYS A 128 0.02 24.77 29.19
C LYS A 128 -0.66 25.37 30.42
N SER A 129 -0.30 26.61 30.73
CA SER A 129 -1.00 27.43 31.72
C SER A 129 -2.31 27.92 31.09
N THR A 130 -3.40 27.73 31.83
CA THR A 130 -4.71 28.30 31.56
C THR A 130 -4.66 29.81 31.72
N LYS A 131 -5.19 30.54 30.73
CA LYS A 131 -5.71 31.89 30.93
C LYS A 131 -6.83 32.13 29.93
N SER A 132 -8.05 32.03 30.44
CA SER A 132 -9.23 32.65 29.83
C SER A 132 -9.06 34.16 29.89
N LEU A 133 -9.38 34.85 28.79
CA LEU A 133 -9.99 36.18 28.80
C LEU A 133 -10.61 36.42 27.42
N ALA A 134 -11.88 36.80 27.48
CA ALA A 134 -12.78 36.89 26.37
C ALA A 134 -12.83 38.31 25.77
N HIS A 135 -13.43 38.35 24.57
CA HIS A 135 -14.15 39.45 23.92
C HIS A 135 -13.46 40.26 22.82
N GLN A 136 -14.31 40.52 21.82
CA GLN A 136 -14.28 41.52 20.75
C GLN A 136 -13.43 41.14 19.53
N GLY A 137 -13.91 41.21 18.28
CA GLY A 137 -15.17 41.63 17.69
C GLY A 137 -15.04 41.64 16.16
N SER A 138 -16.17 41.64 15.48
CA SER A 138 -16.40 42.05 14.06
C SER A 138 -15.70 41.33 12.89
N ASN A 139 -16.51 40.48 12.23
CA ASN A 139 -16.97 40.59 10.84
C ASN A 139 -16.02 41.19 9.78
N HIS A 140 -15.67 40.37 8.77
CA HIS A 140 -15.93 40.74 7.38
C HIS A 140 -16.05 39.51 6.46
N ILE A 141 -17.26 39.30 5.96
CA ILE A 141 -17.58 38.43 4.84
C ILE A 141 -16.98 39.05 3.57
N LYS A 142 -16.09 38.33 2.88
CA LYS A 142 -15.83 38.55 1.45
C LYS A 142 -16.32 37.34 0.67
N ARG A 143 -17.47 37.50 0.02
CA ARG A 143 -18.00 36.57 -0.98
C ARG A 143 -17.06 36.61 -2.17
N SER A 144 -16.44 35.48 -2.53
CA SER A 144 -15.89 35.31 -3.87
C SER A 144 -16.90 34.54 -4.71
N THR A 145 -17.30 35.16 -5.80
CA THR A 145 -18.24 34.69 -6.80
C THR A 145 -17.56 33.66 -7.70
N LYS A 146 -18.13 32.46 -7.84
CA LYS A 146 -17.76 31.50 -8.91
C LYS A 146 -18.36 31.95 -10.24
N PRO A 147 -17.63 31.95 -11.36
CA PRO A 147 -18.25 32.10 -12.67
C PRO A 147 -18.96 30.80 -13.06
N LYS A 148 -20.21 30.94 -13.51
CA LYS A 148 -21.02 29.89 -14.14
C LYS A 148 -20.46 29.60 -15.53
N GLY A 149 -20.09 28.35 -15.78
CA GLY A 149 -19.81 27.79 -17.09
C GLY A 149 -20.81 26.66 -17.39
N ASN A 150 -21.26 26.61 -18.62
CA ASN A 150 -22.52 26.04 -19.10
C ASN A 150 -22.62 24.49 -19.11
N LEU A 151 -23.86 24.01 -18.97
CA LEU A 151 -24.31 22.62 -19.07
C LEU A 151 -24.22 22.03 -20.50
N ARG A 152 -23.73 20.78 -20.61
CA ARG A 152 -23.92 19.83 -21.74
C ARG A 152 -23.76 18.39 -21.18
N PRO A 153 -24.31 17.34 -21.82
CA PRO A 153 -25.50 16.62 -21.36
C PRO A 153 -25.19 15.33 -20.56
N GLU A 154 -26.12 14.97 -19.67
CA GLU A 154 -26.11 13.77 -18.79
C GLU A 154 -26.10 12.39 -19.49
N GLU A 155 -26.06 12.34 -20.82
CA GLU A 155 -26.16 11.09 -21.58
C GLU A 155 -24.87 10.25 -21.51
N ASP A 156 -23.70 10.90 -21.41
CA ASP A 156 -22.40 10.22 -21.37
C ASP A 156 -22.17 9.44 -20.05
N LEU A 157 -22.80 9.89 -18.95
CA LEU A 157 -22.65 9.22 -17.65
C LEU A 157 -23.42 7.91 -17.61
N LYS A 158 -24.59 7.86 -18.24
CA LYS A 158 -25.45 6.66 -18.26
C LYS A 158 -24.84 5.55 -19.12
N GLU A 159 -24.27 5.90 -20.27
CA GLU A 159 -23.54 4.94 -21.11
C GLU A 159 -22.29 4.40 -20.40
N SER A 160 -21.63 5.23 -19.59
CA SER A 160 -20.49 4.79 -18.76
C SER A 160 -20.90 3.79 -17.67
N GLU A 161 -22.09 3.94 -17.09
CA GLU A 161 -22.62 3.03 -16.07
C GLU A 161 -23.13 1.72 -16.70
N ASP A 162 -23.83 1.83 -17.83
CA ASP A 162 -24.33 0.67 -18.58
C ASP A 162 -23.17 -0.22 -19.08
N LEU A 163 -22.05 0.37 -19.50
CA LEU A 163 -20.84 -0.37 -19.86
C LEU A 163 -20.19 -1.07 -18.66
N LYS A 164 -20.16 -0.40 -17.49
CA LYS A 164 -19.66 -1.00 -16.24
C LYS A 164 -20.54 -2.16 -15.78
N GLU A 165 -21.86 -2.00 -15.82
CA GLU A 165 -22.80 -3.08 -15.49
C GLU A 165 -22.68 -4.26 -16.47
N SER A 166 -22.53 -3.98 -17.76
CA SER A 166 -22.34 -5.01 -18.78
C SER A 166 -21.05 -5.82 -18.56
N ALA A 167 -19.95 -5.15 -18.19
CA ALA A 167 -18.70 -5.82 -17.86
C ALA A 167 -18.83 -6.70 -16.61
N ILE A 168 -19.52 -6.23 -15.57
CA ILE A 168 -19.78 -7.00 -14.35
C ILE A 168 -20.62 -8.25 -14.66
N ARG A 169 -21.66 -8.13 -15.48
CA ARG A 169 -22.51 -9.28 -15.85
C ARG A 169 -21.73 -10.33 -16.65
N ARG A 170 -20.87 -9.91 -17.60
CA ARG A 170 -20.01 -10.83 -18.39
C ARG A 170 -19.02 -11.58 -17.50
N THR A 171 -18.38 -10.90 -16.56
CA THR A 171 -17.42 -11.55 -15.64
C THR A 171 -18.10 -12.53 -14.69
N LEU A 172 -19.32 -12.24 -14.21
CA LEU A 172 -20.11 -13.18 -13.42
C LEU A 172 -20.51 -14.41 -14.23
N GLN A 173 -20.82 -14.25 -15.52
CA GLN A 173 -21.14 -15.37 -16.39
C GLN A 173 -19.92 -16.29 -16.61
N LEU A 174 -18.75 -15.71 -16.94
CA LEU A 174 -17.51 -16.48 -17.08
C LEU A 174 -17.13 -17.24 -15.80
N LYS A 175 -17.35 -16.64 -14.63
CA LYS A 175 -17.14 -17.30 -13.33
C LYS A 175 -18.10 -18.47 -13.12
N LYS A 176 -19.36 -18.34 -13.53
CA LYS A 176 -20.34 -19.43 -13.48
C LYS A 176 -19.96 -20.57 -14.41
N ASP A 177 -19.58 -20.25 -15.66
CA ASP A 177 -19.22 -21.24 -16.68
C ASP A 177 -17.93 -21.99 -16.30
N PHE A 178 -16.95 -21.29 -15.75
CA PHE A 178 -15.73 -21.91 -15.22
C PHE A 178 -16.03 -22.85 -14.05
N LYS A 179 -16.90 -22.44 -13.12
CA LYS A 179 -17.31 -23.29 -12.00
C LYS A 179 -18.09 -24.52 -12.46
N ALA A 180 -18.96 -24.39 -13.46
CA ALA A 180 -19.69 -25.52 -14.04
C ALA A 180 -18.73 -26.52 -14.73
N LYS A 181 -17.67 -26.02 -15.38
CA LYS A 181 -16.68 -26.84 -16.07
C LYS A 181 -15.72 -27.58 -15.14
N ILE A 182 -15.53 -27.09 -13.91
CA ILE A 182 -14.75 -27.79 -12.86
C ILE A 182 -15.61 -28.80 -12.10
N SER A 183 -16.93 -28.62 -12.11
CA SER A 183 -17.89 -29.48 -11.39
C SER A 183 -18.44 -30.64 -12.24
N SER A 184 -18.03 -30.76 -13.51
CA SER A 184 -18.39 -31.83 -14.44
C SER A 184 -17.18 -32.71 -14.73
#